data_AF-A0A1J4N2C1-F1
#
_entry.id   AF-A0A1J4N2C1-F1
#
_cell.length_a   1.000
_cell.length_b   1.000
_cell.length_c   1.000
_cell.angle_alpha   90.00
_cell.angle_beta   90.00
_cell.angle_gamma   90.00
#
_symmetry.space_group_name_H-M   'P 1'
#
loop_
_entity.id
_entity.type
_entity.pdbx_description
1 polymer ?
#
loop_
_entity_poly.entity_id
_entity_poly.type
_entity_poly.pdbx_seq_one_letter_code
_entity_poly.pdbx_strand_id
1 'polypeptide(L)'
;MTDATPALLAYLSRWLDESQGDRDAEAVLWGRVAKVSEEAGEAIAALVGATGQNPRMRPLWGNTHSYDDVVDELLDVAITAMTAAEPAGVTT
;
A
#
# COMPACT_ATOMS: atom_id res chain seq x y z
N MET A 1 14.03 -3.29 17.99
CA MET A 1 12.75 -2.68 17.57
C MET A 1 12.21 -1.88 18.75
N THR A 2 13.04 -1.17 19.52
CA THR A 2 13.44 0.25 19.34
C THR A 2 12.26 1.17 19.01
N ASP A 3 12.05 2.18 19.86
CA ASP A 3 10.98 3.19 19.90
C ASP A 3 10.74 4.01 18.61
N ALA A 4 11.36 3.64 17.48
CA ALA A 4 11.24 4.27 16.18
C ALA A 4 9.96 3.87 15.44
N THR A 5 9.43 2.67 15.68
CA THR A 5 8.23 2.18 14.95
C THR A 5 7.00 3.04 15.25
N PRO A 6 6.66 3.39 16.50
CA PRO A 6 5.50 4.25 16.77
C PRO A 6 5.63 5.66 16.19
N ALA A 7 6.83 6.26 16.24
CA ALA A 7 7.08 7.60 15.70
C ALA A 7 6.94 7.66 14.17
N LEU A 8 7.42 6.62 13.47
CA LEU A 8 7.25 6.49 12.02
C LEU A 8 5.78 6.30 11.64
N LEU A 9 5.04 5.45 12.36
CA LEU A 9 3.61 5.23 12.13
C LEU A 9 2.82 6.52 12.31
N ALA A 10 3.07 7.26 13.40
CA ALA A 10 2.43 8.54 13.65
C ALA A 10 2.76 9.56 12.55
N TYR A 11 4.03 9.64 12.12
CA TYR A 11 4.44 10.51 11.03
C TYR A 11 3.69 10.20 9.71
N LEU A 12 3.67 8.92 9.31
CA LEU A 12 2.99 8.47 8.09
C LEU A 12 1.47 8.69 8.17
N SER A 13 0.86 8.38 9.32
CA SER A 13 -0.56 8.59 9.56
C SER A 13 -0.93 10.06 9.40
N ARG A 14 -0.14 10.96 10.00
CA ARG A 14 -0.36 12.40 9.92
C ARG A 14 -0.18 12.96 8.52
N TRP A 15 0.85 12.50 7.80
CA TRP A 15 1.05 12.85 6.39
C TRP A 15 -0.14 12.42 5.52
N LEU A 16 -0.71 11.24 5.78
CA LEU A 16 -1.88 10.76 5.04
C LEU A 16 -3.14 11.59 5.36
N ASP A 17 -3.32 11.99 6.63
CA ASP A 17 -4.46 12.79 7.10
C ASP A 17 -4.54 14.17 6.45
N GLU A 18 -3.40 14.78 6.09
CA GLU A 18 -3.34 16.06 5.40
C GLU A 18 -4.12 16.08 4.06
N SER A 19 -4.37 14.90 3.48
CA SER A 19 -5.09 14.73 2.21
C SER A 19 -6.56 14.31 2.34
N GLN A 20 -7.06 14.05 3.55
CA GLN A 20 -8.38 13.41 3.75
C GLN A 20 -9.58 14.36 3.65
N GLY A 21 -9.37 15.68 3.70
CA GLY A 21 -10.44 16.68 3.62
C GLY A 21 -11.46 16.55 4.76
N ASP A 22 -12.75 16.78 4.47
CA ASP A 22 -13.84 16.78 5.46
C ASP A 22 -14.46 15.38 5.71
N ARG A 23 -13.75 14.29 5.37
CA ARG A 23 -14.25 12.92 5.58
C ARG A 23 -14.33 12.58 7.07
N ASP A 24 -15.37 11.85 7.47
CA ASP A 24 -15.45 11.35 8.84
C ASP A 24 -14.43 10.22 9.10
N ALA A 25 -14.19 9.94 10.38
CA ALA A 25 -13.19 8.96 10.81
C ALA A 25 -13.49 7.53 10.32
N GLU A 26 -14.77 7.17 10.16
CA GLU A 26 -15.17 5.85 9.66
C GLU A 26 -14.83 5.73 8.16
N ALA A 27 -15.14 6.76 7.37
CA ALA A 27 -14.79 6.82 5.95
C ALA A 27 -13.28 6.79 5.73
N VAL A 28 -12.50 7.49 6.56
CA VAL A 28 -11.02 7.45 6.52
C VAL A 28 -10.51 6.05 6.83
N LEU A 29 -11.03 5.40 7.88
CA LEU A 29 -10.62 4.03 8.24
C LEU A 29 -10.93 3.03 7.11
N TRP A 30 -12.14 3.08 6.55
CA TRP A 30 -12.51 2.25 5.41
C TRP A 30 -11.59 2.49 4.20
N GLY A 31 -11.26 3.74 3.90
CA GLY A 31 -10.33 4.09 2.82
C GLY A 31 -8.92 3.51 3.05
N ARG A 32 -8.39 3.64 4.26
CA ARG A 32 -7.07 3.10 4.65
C ARG A 32 -7.03 1.57 4.51
N VAL A 33 -8.05 0.88 5.03
CA VAL A 33 -8.13 -0.59 4.92
C VAL A 33 -8.34 -1.04 3.48
N ALA A 34 -9.17 -0.35 2.71
CA ALA A 34 -9.39 -0.65 1.30
C ALA A 34 -8.09 -0.54 0.48
N LYS A 35 -7.26 0.49 0.74
CA LYS A 35 -5.98 0.65 0.03
C LYS A 35 -5.01 -0.50 0.25
N VAL A 36 -5.01 -1.16 1.41
CA VAL A 36 -4.18 -2.36 1.63
C VAL A 36 -4.47 -3.44 0.58
N SER A 37 -5.76 -3.64 0.26
CA SER A 37 -6.15 -4.60 -0.76
C SER A 37 -5.85 -4.12 -2.18
N GLU A 38 -5.90 -2.82 -2.41
CA GLU A 38 -5.55 -2.19 -3.70
C GLU A 38 -4.07 -2.43 -4.01
N GLU A 39 -3.16 -2.03 -3.12
CA GLU A 39 -1.70 -2.15 -3.35
C GLU A 39 -1.28 -3.62 -3.41
N ALA A 40 -1.94 -4.50 -2.65
CA ALA A 40 -1.67 -5.93 -2.75
C ALA A 40 -2.02 -6.48 -4.13
N GLY A 41 -3.09 -5.95 -4.74
CA GLY A 41 -3.46 -6.24 -6.13
C GLY A 41 -2.43 -5.70 -7.12
N GLU A 42 -1.92 -4.49 -6.90
CA GLU A 42 -0.89 -3.85 -7.73
C GLU A 42 0.45 -4.61 -7.65
N ALA A 43 0.89 -5.03 -6.48
CA ALA A 43 2.07 -5.89 -6.31
C ALA A 43 1.95 -7.22 -7.07
N ILE A 44 0.76 -7.84 -7.05
CA ILE A 44 0.48 -9.03 -7.86
C ILE A 44 0.54 -8.70 -9.35
N ALA A 45 -0.03 -7.56 -9.78
CA ALA A 45 -0.02 -7.13 -11.17
C ALA A 45 1.40 -6.86 -11.67
N ALA A 46 2.23 -6.17 -10.89
CA ALA A 46 3.64 -5.93 -11.18
C ALA A 46 4.41 -7.25 -11.28
N LEU A 47 4.21 -8.18 -10.35
CA LEU A 47 4.87 -9.50 -10.39
C LEU A 47 4.45 -10.28 -11.64
N VAL A 48 3.17 -10.25 -12.00
CA VAL A 48 2.65 -10.86 -13.23
C VAL A 48 3.26 -10.20 -14.48
N GLY A 49 3.41 -8.87 -14.47
CA GLY A 49 4.06 -8.10 -15.54
C GLY A 49 5.55 -8.39 -15.69
N ALA A 50 6.26 -8.56 -14.57
CA ALA A 50 7.69 -8.85 -14.52
C ALA A 50 8.02 -10.30 -14.89
N THR A 51 7.13 -11.24 -14.59
CA THR A 51 7.33 -12.67 -14.88
C THR A 51 6.71 -13.12 -16.20
N GLY A 52 5.82 -12.32 -16.79
CA GLY A 52 5.07 -12.68 -18.00
C GLY A 52 4.11 -13.85 -17.78
N GLN A 53 3.64 -14.06 -16.55
CA GLN A 53 2.76 -15.18 -16.18
C GLN A 53 1.35 -15.08 -16.77
N ASN A 54 0.94 -13.90 -17.23
CA ASN A 54 -0.39 -13.70 -17.81
C ASN A 54 -0.42 -14.03 -19.32
N PRO A 55 -1.00 -15.17 -19.74
CA PRO A 55 -1.02 -15.57 -21.15
C PRO A 55 -1.81 -14.61 -22.04
N ARG A 56 -2.71 -13.78 -21.46
CA ARG A 56 -3.50 -12.77 -22.17
C ARG A 56 -2.65 -11.62 -22.71
N MET A 57 -1.53 -11.31 -22.03
CA MET A 57 -0.62 -10.22 -22.40
C MET A 57 0.50 -10.68 -23.34
N ARG A 58 0.70 -12.00 -23.42
CA ARG A 58 1.83 -12.63 -24.10
C ARG A 58 1.94 -12.43 -25.62
N PRO A 59 0.86 -12.20 -26.40
CA PRO A 59 1.01 -11.90 -27.82
C PRO A 59 1.29 -10.41 -28.09
N LEU A 60 1.08 -9.51 -27.13
CA LEU A 60 0.97 -8.07 -27.44
C LEU A 60 2.11 -7.20 -26.88
N TRP A 61 2.71 -7.50 -25.71
CA TRP A 61 3.60 -6.52 -25.06
C TRP A 61 4.84 -7.01 -24.30
N GLY A 62 5.21 -8.29 -24.33
CA GLY A 62 6.39 -8.76 -23.56
C GLY A 62 6.24 -8.52 -22.05
N ASN A 63 7.35 -8.43 -21.31
CA ASN A 63 7.30 -8.04 -19.89
C ASN A 63 6.95 -6.57 -19.79
N THR A 64 5.89 -6.22 -19.04
CA THR A 64 5.41 -4.85 -18.89
C THR A 64 5.97 -4.15 -17.66
N HIS A 65 6.56 -4.92 -16.73
CA HIS A 65 7.14 -4.44 -15.48
C HIS A 65 8.52 -5.10 -15.28
N SER A 66 9.31 -4.52 -14.40
CA SER A 66 10.56 -5.00 -13.85
C SER A 66 10.35 -5.55 -12.44
N TYR A 67 11.38 -6.18 -11.87
CA TYR A 67 11.35 -6.56 -10.45
C TYR A 67 11.46 -5.36 -9.52
N ASP A 68 11.99 -4.22 -9.98
CA ASP A 68 12.04 -2.99 -9.19
C ASP A 68 10.62 -2.47 -8.97
N ASP A 69 9.76 -2.52 -10.01
CA ASP A 69 8.34 -2.17 -9.87
C ASP A 69 7.65 -3.10 -8.84
N VAL A 70 8.01 -4.39 -8.77
CA VAL A 70 7.47 -5.29 -7.73
C VAL A 70 7.88 -4.85 -6.33
N VAL A 71 9.13 -4.40 -6.15
CA VAL A 71 9.61 -3.91 -4.85
C VAL A 71 8.87 -2.64 -4.45
N ASP A 72 8.68 -1.71 -5.38
CA ASP A 72 7.95 -0.46 -5.15
C ASP A 72 6.51 -0.75 -4.67
N GLU A 73 5.78 -1.62 -5.37
CA GLU A 73 4.42 -1.99 -4.97
C GLU A 73 4.35 -2.72 -3.61
N LEU A 74 5.37 -3.53 -3.27
CA LEU A 74 5.46 -4.16 -1.95
C LEU A 74 5.71 -3.13 -0.84
N LEU A 75 6.43 -2.04 -1.14
CA LEU A 75 6.62 -0.93 -0.20
C LEU A 75 5.32 -0.16 -0.02
N ASP A 76 4.51 0.01 -1.06
CA ASP A 76 3.19 0.63 -0.98
C ASP A 76 2.23 -0.20 -0.13
N VAL A 77 2.23 -1.53 -0.26
CA VAL A 77 1.52 -2.45 0.66
C VAL A 77 1.97 -2.24 2.11
N ALA A 78 3.27 -2.14 2.36
CA ALA A 78 3.79 -1.96 3.70
C ALA A 78 3.34 -0.61 4.31
N ILE A 79 3.42 0.48 3.55
CA ILE A 79 3.02 1.82 4.00
C ILE A 79 1.50 1.89 4.24
N THR A 80 0.69 1.34 3.36
CA THR A 80 -0.77 1.32 3.52
C THR A 80 -1.21 0.48 4.72
N ALA A 81 -0.58 -0.68 4.95
CA ALA A 81 -0.85 -1.50 6.13
C ALA A 81 -0.45 -0.80 7.44
N MET A 82 0.71 -0.13 7.44
CA MET A 82 1.21 0.64 8.58
C MET A 82 0.26 1.79 8.94
N THR A 83 -0.17 2.57 7.96
CA THR A 83 -1.10 3.70 8.17
C THR A 83 -2.50 3.24 8.56
N ALA A 84 -2.97 2.07 8.12
CA ALA A 84 -4.24 1.51 8.56
C ALA A 84 -4.22 1.05 10.04
N ALA A 85 -3.06 0.58 10.54
CA ALA A 85 -2.93 0.06 11.90
C ALA A 85 -2.86 1.15 12.98
N GLU A 86 -2.31 2.33 12.69
CA GLU A 86 -2.10 3.41 13.67
C GLU A 86 -3.41 3.94 14.31
N PRO A 87 -4.47 4.30 13.56
CA PRO A 87 -5.73 4.77 14.16
C PRO A 87 -6.50 3.65 14.90
N ALA A 88 -6.17 2.38 14.66
CA ALA A 88 -6.81 1.22 15.29
C ALA A 88 -6.27 0.91 16.69
N GLY A 89 -5.17 1.54 17.11
CA GLY A 89 -4.66 1.37 18.46
C GLY A 89 -3.23 1.83 18.69
N VAL A 90 -3.09 3.03 19.25
CA VAL A 90 -2.07 3.31 20.28
C VAL A 90 -2.77 4.00 21.45
N THR A 91 -3.66 3.26 22.11
CA THR A 91 -4.03 3.55 23.50
C THR A 91 -3.02 2.81 24.37
N THR A 92 -1.95 3.51 24.78
CA THR A 92 -1.13 3.10 25.93
C THR A 92 -1.92 3.17 27.22
#